data_AF-A0A656Y057-F1
#
_entry.id   AF-A0A656Y057-F1
#
_cell.length_a   1.000
_cell.length_b   1.000
_cell.length_c   1.000
_cell.angle_alpha   90.00
_cell.angle_beta   90.00
_cell.angle_gamma   90.00
#
_symmetry.space_group_name_H-M   'P 1'
#
loop_
_entity.id
_entity.type
_entity.pdbx_description
1 polymer ?
#
loop_
_entity_poly.entity_id
_entity_poly.type
_entity_poly.pdbx_seq_one_letter_code
_entity_poly.pdbx_strand_id
1 'polypeptide(L)'
;MADILLGILAIVAGGAMLFAGQFVLRLVLPIWGFFAGFAFGAGLFAELADESFLGTAFGWVSGFVFAVIFAVLAYLYFAVAVILAMAAFGYAIGAGIVVALGIDWSWVAVLVGVAIGAVFGLLAVVGNMPMVVLAVASSLAGAVSVVAGLMLLLGTLNSADFTEGSFSSAVDAGWGWFVLVLVLAVIGFIVQTRQRVEVRRSINEAWDAQSRTA
;
A
#
# COMPACT_ATOMS: atom_id res chain seq x y z
N MET A 1 -20.68 21.63 12.89
CA MET A 1 -20.87 21.51 11.42
C MET A 1 -19.63 20.95 10.73
N ALA A 2 -18.42 21.35 11.13
CA ALA A 2 -17.18 20.79 10.60
C ALA A 2 -17.09 19.26 10.75
N ASP A 3 -17.48 18.71 11.92
CA ASP A 3 -17.45 17.26 12.17
C ASP A 3 -18.33 16.46 11.20
N ILE A 4 -19.52 17.00 10.88
CA ILE A 4 -20.44 16.36 9.94
C ILE A 4 -19.86 16.35 8.53
N LEU A 5 -19.31 17.49 8.08
CA LEU A 5 -18.70 17.59 6.76
C LEU A 5 -17.47 16.68 6.65
N LEU A 6 -16.58 16.70 7.65
CA LEU A 6 -15.40 15.85 7.72
C LEU A 6 -15.79 14.37 7.81
N GLY A 7 -16.85 14.03 8.54
CA GLY A 7 -17.40 12.69 8.63
C GLY A 7 -17.90 12.16 7.29
N ILE A 8 -18.68 12.98 6.56
CA ILE A 8 -19.15 12.64 5.21
C ILE A 8 -17.96 12.47 4.26
N LEU A 9 -17.01 13.40 4.25
CA LEU A 9 -15.82 13.30 3.40
C LEU A 9 -14.98 12.06 3.72
N ALA A 10 -14.80 11.74 5.00
CA ALA A 10 -14.08 10.54 5.43
C ALA A 10 -14.79 9.25 5.00
N ILE A 11 -16.12 9.20 5.06
CA ILE A 11 -16.90 8.05 4.56
C ILE A 11 -16.79 7.93 3.04
N VAL A 12 -16.88 9.03 2.30
CA VAL A 12 -16.79 9.00 0.82
C VAL A 12 -15.39 8.61 0.38
N ALA A 13 -14.35 9.27 0.90
CA ALA A 13 -12.96 8.98 0.58
C ALA A 13 -12.56 7.57 1.07
N GLY A 14 -12.97 7.21 2.28
CA GLY A 14 -12.76 5.89 2.87
C GLY A 14 -13.46 4.79 2.07
N GLY A 15 -14.70 5.01 1.63
CA GLY A 15 -15.44 4.09 0.78
C GLY A 15 -14.79 3.89 -0.58
N ALA A 16 -14.33 4.99 -1.21
CA ALA A 16 -13.56 4.91 -2.45
C ALA A 16 -12.27 4.10 -2.25
N MET A 17 -11.55 4.29 -1.14
CA MET A 17 -10.37 3.51 -0.82
C MET A 17 -10.68 2.04 -0.48
N LEU A 18 -11.81 1.79 0.18
CA LEU A 18 -12.25 0.45 0.58
C LEU A 18 -12.54 -0.45 -0.62
N PHE A 19 -13.13 0.11 -1.68
CA PHE A 19 -13.56 -0.65 -2.86
C PHE A 19 -12.69 -0.45 -4.10
N ALA A 20 -12.11 0.73 -4.30
CA ALA A 20 -11.26 1.05 -5.46
C ALA A 20 -9.79 1.28 -5.08
N GLY A 21 -9.41 1.06 -3.82
CA GLY A 21 -8.14 1.57 -3.31
C GLY A 21 -6.89 0.92 -3.90
N GLN A 22 -6.95 -0.30 -4.41
CA GLN A 22 -5.86 -0.84 -5.21
C GLN A 22 -5.56 0.00 -6.45
N PHE A 23 -6.58 0.47 -7.16
CA PHE A 23 -6.39 1.35 -8.32
C PHE A 23 -5.85 2.70 -7.86
N VAL A 24 -6.45 3.27 -6.81
CA VAL A 24 -6.04 4.55 -6.22
C VAL A 24 -4.57 4.51 -5.81
N LEU A 25 -4.14 3.52 -5.04
CA LEU A 25 -2.76 3.41 -4.58
C LEU A 25 -1.76 3.23 -5.71
N ARG A 26 -2.12 2.51 -6.77
CA ARG A 26 -1.26 2.37 -7.96
C ARG A 26 -1.04 3.69 -8.69
N LEU A 27 -2.00 4.61 -8.59
CA LEU A 27 -1.86 5.95 -9.18
C LEU A 27 -1.14 6.91 -8.23
N VAL A 28 -1.45 6.82 -6.94
CA VAL A 28 -0.88 7.65 -5.89
C VAL A 28 0.62 7.41 -5.70
N LEU A 29 1.09 6.16 -5.84
CA LEU A 29 2.52 5.82 -5.72
C LEU A 29 3.42 6.57 -6.75
N PRO A 30 3.15 6.51 -8.07
CA PRO A 30 3.86 7.34 -9.05
C PRO A 30 3.74 8.84 -8.81
N ILE A 31 2.57 9.32 -8.35
CA ILE A 31 2.37 10.75 -8.06
C ILE A 31 3.29 11.19 -6.92
N TRP A 32 3.37 10.41 -5.83
CA TRP A 32 4.33 10.68 -4.75
C TRP A 32 5.77 10.56 -5.23
N GLY A 33 6.08 9.55 -6.04
CA GLY A 33 7.39 9.43 -6.69
C GLY A 33 7.75 10.66 -7.51
N PHE A 34 6.81 11.22 -8.25
CA PHE A 34 6.98 12.45 -9.03
C PHE A 34 7.38 13.62 -8.13
N PHE A 35 6.62 13.90 -7.08
CA PHE A 35 6.92 15.02 -6.18
C PHE A 35 8.22 14.83 -5.41
N ALA A 36 8.50 13.61 -4.94
CA ALA A 36 9.76 13.29 -4.27
C ALA A 36 10.96 13.44 -5.22
N GLY A 37 10.84 12.92 -6.45
CA GLY A 37 11.88 13.06 -7.48
C GLY A 37 12.07 14.51 -7.90
N PHE A 38 10.99 15.30 -8.01
CA PHE A 38 11.08 16.73 -8.30
C PHE A 38 11.83 17.48 -7.20
N ALA A 39 11.44 17.27 -5.94
CA ALA A 39 12.09 17.88 -4.79
C ALA A 39 13.58 17.50 -4.71
N PHE A 40 13.89 16.22 -4.93
CA PHE A 40 15.26 15.71 -5.00
C PHE A 40 16.07 16.36 -6.14
N GLY A 41 15.54 16.33 -7.36
CA GLY A 41 16.25 16.84 -8.54
C GLY A 41 16.43 18.35 -8.55
N ALA A 42 15.43 19.11 -8.10
CA ALA A 42 15.54 20.55 -7.98
C ALA A 42 16.41 20.95 -6.77
N GLY A 43 16.35 20.22 -5.66
CA GLY A 43 17.17 20.47 -4.48
C GLY A 43 18.64 20.18 -4.71
N LEU A 44 18.97 19.03 -5.28
CA LEU A 44 20.35 18.61 -5.56
C LEU A 44 21.09 19.62 -6.44
N PHE A 45 20.44 20.12 -7.49
CA PHE A 45 21.08 21.07 -8.42
C PHE A 45 21.05 22.51 -7.93
N ALA A 46 20.10 22.89 -7.07
CA ALA A 46 20.15 24.17 -6.38
C ALA A 46 21.36 24.24 -5.43
N GLU A 47 21.61 23.16 -4.69
CA GLU A 47 22.78 23.06 -3.78
C GLU A 47 24.11 23.05 -4.54
N LEU A 48 24.19 22.32 -5.65
CA LEU A 48 25.41 22.31 -6.49
C LEU A 48 25.70 23.65 -7.17
N ALA A 49 24.68 24.47 -7.41
CA ALA A 49 24.81 25.77 -8.07
C ALA A 49 24.93 26.94 -7.08
N ASP A 50 24.89 26.68 -5.76
CA ASP A 50 24.79 27.72 -4.71
C ASP A 50 23.62 28.71 -4.96
N GLU A 51 22.51 28.17 -5.46
CA GLU A 51 21.31 28.93 -5.85
C GLU A 51 20.10 28.60 -4.98
N SER A 52 19.08 29.45 -5.04
CA SER A 52 17.79 29.15 -4.40
C SER A 52 17.06 28.00 -5.11
N PHE A 53 16.23 27.27 -4.37
CA PHE A 53 15.37 26.23 -4.92
C PHE A 53 14.51 26.80 -6.06
N LEU A 54 14.61 26.19 -7.25
CA LEU A 54 13.93 26.64 -8.48
C LEU A 54 14.34 28.06 -8.96
N GLY A 55 15.50 28.55 -8.53
CA GLY A 55 16.05 29.84 -8.92
C GLY A 55 16.51 29.90 -10.39
N THR A 56 16.81 28.74 -10.99
CA THR A 56 17.28 28.64 -12.39
C THR A 56 16.54 27.62 -13.22
N ALA A 57 16.65 27.80 -14.54
CA ALA A 57 16.13 26.85 -15.53
C ALA A 57 16.73 25.45 -15.35
N PHE A 58 17.99 25.34 -14.93
CA PHE A 58 18.63 24.05 -14.66
C PHE A 58 17.96 23.30 -13.50
N GLY A 59 17.62 23.98 -12.39
CA GLY A 59 16.91 23.37 -11.26
C GLY A 59 15.49 22.88 -11.63
N TRP A 60 14.80 23.59 -12.53
CA TRP A 60 13.52 23.14 -13.08
C TRP A 60 13.67 21.90 -13.97
N VAL A 61 14.63 21.93 -14.90
CA VAL A 61 14.85 20.83 -15.84
C VAL A 61 15.30 19.56 -15.09
N SER A 62 16.26 19.67 -14.17
CA SER A 62 16.68 18.55 -13.34
C SER A 62 15.52 18.03 -12.49
N GLY A 63 14.76 18.92 -11.85
CA GLY A 63 13.55 18.58 -11.10
C GLY A 63 12.60 17.71 -11.90
N PHE A 64 12.19 18.14 -13.09
CA PHE A 64 11.28 17.35 -13.93
C PHE A 64 11.86 16.02 -14.41
N VAL A 65 13.16 15.99 -14.74
CA VAL A 65 13.82 14.73 -15.15
C VAL A 65 13.76 13.72 -14.01
N PHE A 66 14.17 14.10 -12.79
CA PHE A 66 14.12 13.20 -11.65
C PHE A 66 12.69 12.86 -11.21
N ALA A 67 11.75 13.80 -11.36
CA ALA A 67 10.33 13.55 -11.11
C ALA A 67 9.79 12.41 -11.98
N VAL A 68 10.05 12.43 -13.28
CA VAL A 68 9.61 11.37 -14.20
C VAL A 68 10.31 10.05 -13.87
N ILE A 69 11.63 10.07 -13.64
CA ILE A 69 12.39 8.87 -13.27
C ILE A 69 11.79 8.22 -12.01
N PHE A 70 11.58 9.00 -10.95
CA PHE A 70 11.06 8.49 -9.69
C PHE A 70 9.59 8.06 -9.81
N ALA A 71 8.77 8.76 -10.59
CA ALA A 71 7.39 8.35 -10.84
C ALA A 71 7.30 6.96 -11.49
N VAL A 72 8.16 6.69 -12.47
CA VAL A 72 8.24 5.38 -13.15
C VAL A 72 8.80 4.31 -12.21
N LEU A 73 9.85 4.64 -11.44
CA LEU A 73 10.50 3.70 -10.54
C LEU A 73 9.70 3.41 -9.26
N ALA A 74 8.81 4.30 -8.83
CA ALA A 74 8.09 4.17 -7.56
C ALA A 74 7.35 2.84 -7.44
N TYR A 75 6.59 2.46 -8.46
CA TYR A 75 5.86 1.20 -8.45
C TYR A 75 6.79 -0.02 -8.53
N LEU A 76 7.86 0.07 -9.33
CA LEU A 76 8.84 -1.00 -9.45
C LEU A 76 9.53 -1.27 -8.11
N TYR A 77 10.01 -0.22 -7.45
CA TYR A 77 10.67 -0.34 -6.16
C TYR A 77 9.72 -0.86 -5.08
N PHE A 78 8.46 -0.40 -5.07
CA PHE A 78 7.43 -0.95 -4.20
C PHE A 78 7.23 -2.46 -4.43
N ALA A 79 7.14 -2.90 -5.69
CA ALA A 79 6.96 -4.32 -6.00
C ALA A 79 8.14 -5.18 -5.55
N VAL A 80 9.37 -4.72 -5.80
CA VAL A 80 10.60 -5.39 -5.35
C VAL A 80 10.66 -5.43 -3.82
N ALA A 81 10.36 -4.33 -3.15
CA ALA A 81 10.34 -4.26 -1.69
C ALA A 81 9.37 -5.26 -1.07
N VAL A 82 8.16 -5.41 -1.64
CA VAL A 82 7.19 -6.40 -1.17
C VAL A 82 7.70 -7.83 -1.38
N ILE A 83 8.31 -8.13 -2.52
CA ILE A 83 8.87 -9.48 -2.79
C ILE A 83 10.00 -9.80 -1.81
N LEU A 84 10.91 -8.84 -1.57
CA LEU A 84 12.00 -9.00 -0.61
C LEU A 84 11.47 -9.14 0.83
N ALA A 85 10.43 -8.39 1.20
CA ALA A 85 9.78 -8.53 2.50
C ALA A 85 9.18 -9.93 2.67
N MET A 86 8.51 -10.47 1.65
CA MET A 86 7.99 -11.84 1.67
C MET A 86 9.12 -12.88 1.80
N ALA A 87 10.24 -12.69 1.10
CA ALA A 87 11.40 -13.54 1.25
C ALA A 87 12.01 -13.48 2.66
N ALA A 88 12.07 -12.28 3.26
CA ALA A 88 12.54 -12.09 4.62
C ALA A 88 11.61 -12.77 5.64
N PHE A 89 10.29 -12.72 5.45
CA PHE A 89 9.34 -13.48 6.28
C PHE A 89 9.56 -14.99 6.15
N GLY A 90 9.73 -15.51 4.94
CA GLY A 90 10.05 -16.91 4.72
C GLY A 90 11.37 -17.32 5.38
N TYR A 91 12.39 -16.46 5.33
CA TYR A 91 13.65 -16.68 6.03
C TYR A 91 13.46 -16.77 7.54
N ALA A 92 12.73 -15.82 8.14
CA ALA A 92 12.48 -15.81 9.58
C ALA A 92 11.73 -17.06 10.04
N ILE A 93 10.72 -17.51 9.28
CA ILE A 93 9.99 -18.75 9.56
C ILE A 93 10.91 -19.96 9.43
N GLY A 94 11.67 -20.05 8.34
CA GLY A 94 12.54 -21.19 8.07
C GLY A 94 13.66 -21.35 9.10
N ALA A 95 14.37 -20.27 9.40
CA ALA A 95 15.38 -20.26 10.45
C ALA A 95 14.76 -20.52 11.83
N GLY A 96 13.59 -19.93 12.12
CA GLY A 96 12.86 -20.12 13.37
C GLY A 96 12.45 -21.58 13.61
N ILE A 97 12.04 -22.31 12.57
CA ILE A 97 11.72 -23.74 12.68
C ILE A 97 12.96 -24.56 13.04
N VAL A 98 14.11 -24.30 12.41
CA VAL A 98 15.35 -25.02 12.73
C VAL A 98 15.76 -24.83 14.19
N VAL A 99 15.66 -23.59 14.68
CA VAL A 99 15.93 -23.26 16.08
C VAL A 99 14.90 -23.92 17.01
N ALA A 100 13.62 -23.90 16.66
CA ALA A 100 12.56 -24.52 17.44
C ALA A 100 12.69 -26.05 17.55
N LEU A 101 13.34 -26.70 16.58
CA LEU A 101 13.65 -28.11 16.59
C LEU A 101 14.91 -28.46 17.42
N GLY A 102 15.58 -27.47 18.00
CA GLY A 102 16.78 -27.67 18.84
C GLY A 102 18.05 -27.98 18.04
N ILE A 103 18.12 -27.55 16.78
CA ILE A 103 19.32 -27.74 15.94
C ILE A 103 20.28 -26.57 16.21
N ASP A 104 21.37 -26.84 16.93
CA ASP A 104 22.34 -25.81 17.35
C ASP A 104 23.26 -25.31 16.23
N TRP A 105 23.19 -25.92 15.05
CA TRP A 105 24.07 -25.55 13.93
C TRP A 105 23.54 -24.34 13.18
N SER A 106 24.18 -23.18 13.41
CA SER A 106 23.81 -21.89 12.82
C SER A 106 23.70 -21.92 11.29
N TRP A 107 24.60 -22.62 10.60
CA TRP A 107 24.57 -22.72 9.14
C TRP A 107 23.34 -23.46 8.60
N VAL A 108 22.83 -24.45 9.33
CA VAL A 108 21.59 -25.15 8.94
C VAL A 108 20.41 -24.17 9.03
N ALA A 109 20.33 -23.38 10.10
CA ALA A 109 19.29 -22.38 10.25
C ALA A 109 19.34 -21.33 9.13
N VAL A 110 20.53 -20.86 8.77
CA VAL A 110 20.72 -19.91 7.65
C VAL A 110 20.33 -20.55 6.32
N LEU A 111 20.80 -21.76 6.01
CA LEU A 111 20.52 -22.41 4.72
C LEU A 111 19.03 -22.74 4.54
N VAL A 112 18.39 -23.26 5.58
CA VAL A 112 16.95 -23.56 5.58
C VAL A 112 16.14 -22.27 5.51
N GLY A 113 16.54 -21.24 6.26
CA GLY A 113 15.96 -19.91 6.17
C GLY A 113 16.04 -19.36 4.74
N VAL A 114 17.22 -19.38 4.12
CA VAL A 114 17.40 -18.91 2.74
C VAL A 114 16.55 -19.71 1.76
N ALA A 115 16.51 -21.04 1.90
CA ALA A 115 15.69 -21.89 1.04
C ALA A 115 14.20 -21.56 1.15
N ILE A 116 13.65 -21.46 2.37
CA ILE A 116 12.23 -21.13 2.59
C ILE A 116 11.94 -19.68 2.19
N GLY A 117 12.85 -18.76 2.47
CA GLY A 117 12.78 -17.36 2.03
C GLY A 117 12.73 -17.25 0.50
N ALA A 118 13.57 -17.99 -0.22
CA ALA A 118 13.54 -18.04 -1.68
C ALA A 118 12.20 -18.59 -2.21
N VAL A 119 11.65 -19.63 -1.58
CA VAL A 119 10.32 -20.16 -1.92
C VAL A 119 9.23 -19.09 -1.71
N PHE A 120 9.22 -18.40 -0.58
CA PHE A 120 8.26 -17.32 -0.31
C PHE A 120 8.42 -16.14 -1.27
N GLY A 121 9.65 -15.75 -1.61
CA GLY A 121 9.92 -14.74 -2.63
C GLY A 121 9.40 -15.14 -4.00
N LEU A 122 9.59 -16.40 -4.41
CA LEU A 122 9.07 -16.92 -5.68
C LEU A 122 7.53 -16.97 -5.67
N LEU A 123 6.92 -17.45 -4.59
CA LEU A 123 5.47 -17.42 -4.41
C LEU A 123 4.94 -15.98 -4.44
N ALA A 124 5.70 -15.00 -3.94
CA ALA A 124 5.33 -13.61 -3.99
C ALA A 124 5.28 -13.05 -5.41
N VAL A 125 6.23 -13.46 -6.27
CA VAL A 125 6.24 -13.13 -7.69
C VAL A 125 5.07 -13.77 -8.42
N VAL A 126 4.90 -15.10 -8.28
CA VAL A 126 3.84 -15.86 -8.97
C VAL A 126 2.45 -15.42 -8.54
N GLY A 127 2.26 -15.18 -7.24
CA GLY A 127 1.00 -14.72 -6.65
C GLY A 127 0.71 -13.24 -6.85
N ASN A 128 1.64 -12.46 -7.42
CA ASN A 128 1.54 -11.00 -7.51
C ASN A 128 1.21 -10.36 -6.15
N MET A 129 2.00 -10.72 -5.13
CA MET A 129 1.84 -10.20 -3.76
C MET A 129 1.88 -8.68 -3.64
N PRO A 130 2.66 -7.91 -4.45
CA PRO A 130 2.57 -6.45 -4.43
C PRO A 130 1.14 -5.95 -4.60
N MET A 131 0.38 -6.58 -5.49
CA MET A 131 -1.02 -6.22 -5.69
C MET A 131 -1.87 -6.61 -4.47
N VAL A 132 -1.65 -7.78 -3.87
CA VAL A 132 -2.37 -8.23 -2.66
C VAL A 132 -2.12 -7.26 -1.51
N VAL A 133 -0.88 -6.86 -1.27
CA VAL A 133 -0.50 -5.88 -0.25
C VAL A 133 -1.22 -4.55 -0.46
N LEU A 134 -1.34 -4.07 -1.71
CA LEU A 134 -2.11 -2.86 -1.99
C LEU A 134 -3.60 -3.00 -1.65
N ALA A 135 -4.21 -4.18 -1.87
CA ALA A 135 -5.60 -4.41 -1.46
C ALA A 135 -5.76 -4.43 0.05
N VAL A 136 -4.84 -5.07 0.78
CA VAL A 136 -4.88 -5.12 2.25
C VAL A 136 -4.69 -3.73 2.83
N ALA A 137 -3.68 -3.00 2.36
CA ALA A 137 -3.39 -1.65 2.85
C ALA A 137 -4.57 -0.69 2.57
N SER A 138 -5.16 -0.76 1.37
CA SER A 138 -6.29 0.09 1.04
C SER A 138 -7.58 -0.31 1.75
N SER A 139 -7.84 -1.61 1.94
CA SER A 139 -9.04 -2.06 2.64
C SER A 139 -8.99 -1.68 4.11
N LEU A 140 -7.82 -1.77 4.74
CA LEU A 140 -7.60 -1.29 6.11
C LEU A 140 -7.75 0.23 6.20
N ALA A 141 -7.06 0.98 5.34
CA ALA A 141 -7.16 2.44 5.32
C ALA A 141 -8.61 2.90 5.09
N GLY A 142 -9.30 2.32 4.10
CA GLY A 142 -10.68 2.63 3.80
C GLY A 142 -11.64 2.29 4.94
N ALA A 143 -11.47 1.13 5.58
CA ALA A 143 -12.29 0.73 6.72
C ALA A 143 -12.11 1.71 7.88
N VAL A 144 -10.87 2.03 8.24
CA VAL A 144 -10.55 3.01 9.29
C VAL A 144 -11.17 4.38 8.96
N SER A 145 -11.04 4.87 7.74
CA SER A 145 -11.62 6.15 7.33
C SER A 145 -13.15 6.16 7.38
N VAL A 146 -13.82 5.09 6.94
CA VAL A 146 -15.29 4.97 7.02
C VAL A 146 -15.75 4.93 8.47
N VAL A 147 -15.09 4.13 9.31
CA VAL A 147 -15.44 4.04 10.74
C VAL A 147 -15.20 5.37 11.45
N ALA A 148 -14.06 6.01 11.24
CA ALA A 148 -13.77 7.32 11.79
C ALA A 148 -14.80 8.36 11.35
N GLY A 149 -15.22 8.34 10.08
CA GLY A 149 -16.25 9.23 9.59
C GLY A 149 -17.63 8.97 10.22
N LEU A 150 -18.01 7.70 10.42
CA LEU A 150 -19.23 7.34 11.15
C LEU A 150 -19.17 7.81 12.61
N MET A 151 -18.02 7.67 13.25
CA MET A 151 -17.82 8.13 14.63
C MET A 151 -17.93 9.66 14.76
N LEU A 152 -17.48 10.43 13.76
CA LEU A 152 -17.71 11.87 13.72
C LEU A 152 -19.20 12.21 13.55
N LEU A 153 -19.93 11.46 12.72
CA LEU A 153 -21.37 11.69 12.50
C LEU A 153 -22.22 11.36 13.73
N LEU A 154 -21.84 10.33 14.48
CA LEU A 154 -22.52 9.93 15.71
C LEU A 154 -22.06 10.75 16.93
N GLY A 155 -21.10 11.66 16.76
CA GLY A 155 -20.56 12.49 17.84
C GLY A 155 -19.71 11.73 18.85
N THR A 156 -19.25 10.52 18.53
CA THR A 156 -18.34 9.74 19.38
C THR A 156 -16.88 10.16 19.21
N LEU A 157 -16.56 10.81 18.09
CA LEU A 157 -15.30 11.51 17.86
C LEU A 157 -15.57 12.99 17.58
N ASN A 158 -14.67 13.86 18.04
CA ASN A 158 -14.69 15.29 17.75
C ASN A 158 -13.48 15.64 16.89
N SER A 159 -13.65 16.49 15.88
CA SER A 159 -12.55 16.93 15.02
C SER A 159 -11.48 17.74 15.76
N ALA A 160 -11.83 18.34 16.90
CA ALA A 160 -10.88 19.03 17.77
C ALA A 160 -9.86 18.09 18.43
N ASP A 161 -10.17 16.79 18.50
CA ASP A 161 -9.38 15.77 19.19
C ASP A 161 -8.66 14.81 18.22
N PHE A 162 -8.42 15.22 16.96
CA PHE A 162 -7.58 14.47 16.03
C PHE A 162 -6.09 14.55 16.41
N THR A 163 -5.75 14.02 17.57
CA THR A 163 -4.40 13.72 18.01
C THR A 163 -4.11 12.24 17.81
N GLU A 164 -2.83 11.89 17.71
CA GLU A 164 -2.41 10.50 17.58
C GLU A 164 -2.78 9.73 18.87
N GLY A 165 -3.79 8.85 18.77
CA GLY A 165 -4.27 8.02 19.90
C GLY A 165 -5.76 8.15 20.23
N SER A 166 -6.45 9.21 19.77
CA SER A 166 -7.88 9.39 20.03
C SER A 166 -8.75 8.35 19.31
N PHE A 167 -8.38 7.98 18.08
CA PHE A 167 -9.05 6.91 17.34
C PHE A 167 -8.91 5.55 18.02
N SER A 168 -7.69 5.16 18.43
CA SER A 168 -7.48 3.87 19.13
C SER A 168 -8.29 3.82 20.42
N SER A 169 -8.22 4.89 21.22
CA SER A 169 -8.96 4.98 22.49
C SER A 169 -10.46 4.89 22.30
N ALA A 170 -11.01 5.52 21.25
CA ALA A 170 -12.44 5.48 20.94
C ALA A 170 -12.90 4.11 20.40
N VAL A 171 -12.03 3.42 19.64
CA VAL A 171 -12.29 2.05 19.18
C VAL A 171 -12.21 1.06 20.34
N ASP A 172 -11.22 1.20 21.22
CA ASP A 172 -11.04 0.35 22.40
C ASP A 172 -12.19 0.51 23.42
N ALA A 173 -12.78 1.71 23.49
CA ALA A 173 -13.96 1.97 24.33
C ALA A 173 -15.23 1.24 23.86
N GLY A 174 -15.30 0.78 22.60
CA GLY A 174 -16.47 0.13 22.04
C GLY A 174 -16.13 -1.03 21.12
N TRP A 175 -16.25 -2.26 21.62
CA TRP A 175 -15.97 -3.49 20.86
C TRP A 175 -16.69 -3.57 19.49
N GLY A 176 -17.86 -2.95 19.36
CA GLY A 176 -18.61 -2.85 18.11
C GLY A 176 -17.87 -2.10 17.00
N TRP A 177 -17.08 -1.07 17.35
CA TRP A 177 -16.27 -0.31 16.39
C TRP A 177 -15.10 -1.13 15.86
N PHE A 178 -14.44 -1.88 16.74
CA PHE A 178 -13.39 -2.82 16.33
C PHE A 178 -13.93 -3.88 15.36
N VAL A 179 -15.08 -4.48 15.69
CA VAL A 179 -15.74 -5.46 14.81
C VAL A 179 -16.13 -4.81 13.47
N LEU A 180 -16.64 -3.58 13.48
CA LEU A 180 -17.00 -2.85 12.26
C LEU A 180 -15.78 -2.64 11.35
N VAL A 181 -14.65 -2.18 11.90
CA VAL A 181 -13.39 -2.01 11.15
C VAL A 181 -12.97 -3.34 10.53
N LEU A 182 -12.97 -4.41 11.33
CA LEU A 182 -12.53 -5.74 10.89
C LEU A 182 -13.43 -6.28 9.77
N VAL A 183 -14.75 -6.20 9.94
CA VAL A 183 -15.73 -6.66 8.95
C VAL A 183 -15.59 -5.86 7.66
N LEU A 184 -15.50 -4.53 7.74
CA LEU A 184 -15.33 -3.69 6.55
C LEU A 184 -14.01 -3.99 5.84
N ALA A 185 -12.90 -4.13 6.57
CA ALA A 185 -11.59 -4.45 5.99
C ALA A 185 -11.61 -5.79 5.24
N VAL A 186 -12.26 -6.82 5.81
CA VAL A 186 -12.42 -8.13 5.16
C VAL A 186 -13.30 -8.02 3.91
N ILE A 187 -14.43 -7.31 3.99
CA ILE A 187 -15.32 -7.09 2.84
C ILE A 187 -14.56 -6.36 1.72
N GLY A 188 -13.88 -5.26 2.03
CA GLY A 188 -13.10 -4.49 1.07
C GLY A 188 -12.03 -5.33 0.38
N PHE A 189 -11.30 -6.14 1.15
CA PHE A 189 -10.30 -7.06 0.61
C PHE A 189 -10.92 -8.10 -0.35
N ILE A 190 -12.03 -8.73 0.02
CA ILE A 190 -12.72 -9.73 -0.82
C ILE A 190 -13.25 -9.10 -2.11
N VAL A 191 -13.86 -7.91 -2.03
CA VAL A 191 -14.39 -7.21 -3.20
C VAL A 191 -13.25 -6.83 -4.16
N GLN A 192 -12.19 -6.22 -3.64
CA GLN A 192 -11.04 -5.82 -4.46
C GLN A 192 -10.35 -7.03 -5.11
N THR A 193 -10.24 -8.17 -4.42
CA THR A 193 -9.63 -9.38 -4.99
C THR A 193 -10.51 -10.03 -6.06
N ARG A 194 -11.85 -10.05 -5.89
CA ARG A 194 -12.77 -10.57 -6.90
C ARG A 194 -12.79 -9.75 -8.18
N GLN A 195 -12.85 -8.42 -8.06
CA GLN A 195 -12.85 -7.51 -9.22
C GLN A 195 -11.61 -7.72 -10.10
N ARG A 196 -10.44 -7.99 -9.50
CA ARG A 196 -9.21 -8.31 -10.26
C ARG A 196 -9.35 -9.57 -11.11
N VAL A 197 -9.95 -10.61 -10.57
CA VAL A 197 -10.08 -11.90 -11.26
C VAL A 197 -11.06 -11.77 -12.42
N GLU A 198 -12.15 -11.04 -12.22
CA GLU A 198 -13.17 -10.81 -13.24
C GLU A 198 -12.63 -10.02 -14.44
N VAL A 199 -11.91 -8.91 -14.19
CA VAL A 199 -11.27 -8.13 -15.26
C VAL A 199 -10.24 -8.95 -16.05
N ARG A 200 -9.51 -9.86 -15.39
CA ARG A 200 -8.56 -10.75 -16.09
C ARG A 200 -9.27 -11.77 -16.98
N ARG A 201 -10.40 -12.31 -16.55
CA ARG A 201 -11.17 -13.30 -17.34
C ARG A 201 -11.73 -12.69 -18.62
N SER A 202 -12.33 -11.50 -18.52
CA SER A 202 -12.94 -10.84 -19.69
C SER A 202 -11.92 -10.49 -20.78
N ILE A 203 -10.69 -10.11 -20.41
CA ILE A 203 -9.61 -9.85 -21.36
C ILE A 203 -9.20 -11.12 -22.10
N ASN A 204 -9.05 -12.24 -21.38
CA ASN A 204 -8.69 -13.52 -22.00
C ASN A 204 -9.80 -14.00 -22.96
N GLU A 205 -11.06 -13.89 -22.56
CA GLU A 205 -12.21 -14.25 -23.40
C GLU A 205 -12.27 -13.40 -24.68
N ALA A 206 -11.98 -12.10 -24.60
CA ALA A 206 -11.92 -11.22 -25.77
C ALA A 206 -10.79 -11.62 -26.72
N TRP A 207 -9.62 -12.00 -26.20
CA TRP A 207 -8.49 -12.46 -27.00
C TRP A 207 -8.78 -13.80 -27.69
N ASP A 208 -9.40 -14.74 -26.97
CA ASP A 208 -9.80 -16.05 -27.49
C ASP A 208 -10.96 -15.97 -28.50
N ALA A 209 -11.79 -14.93 -28.41
CA ALA A 209 -12.80 -14.65 -29.42
C ALA A 209 -12.14 -14.12 -30.71
N GLN A 210 -11.16 -13.22 -30.59
CA GLN A 210 -10.45 -12.65 -31.73
C GLN A 210 -9.60 -13.67 -32.48
N SER A 211 -8.93 -14.59 -31.76
CA SER A 211 -8.10 -15.65 -32.37
C SER A 211 -8.92 -16.70 -33.13
N ARG A 212 -10.21 -16.87 -32.83
CA ARG A 212 -11.11 -17.79 -33.54
C ARG A 212 -11.72 -17.20 -34.82
N THR A 213 -11.66 -15.88 -34.99
CA THR A 213 -12.18 -15.18 -36.17
C THR A 213 -11.13 -14.83 -37.22
N ALA A 214 -9.85 -15.11 -36.94
CA ALA A 214 -8.72 -14.93 -37.85
C ALA A 214 -8.31 -16.28 -38.46
#